data_AF-D6WSA7-F1
#
_entry.id   AF-D6WSA7-F1
#
_cell.length_a   1.000
_cell.length_b   1.000
_cell.length_c   1.000
_cell.angle_alpha   90.00
_cell.angle_beta   90.00
_cell.angle_gamma   90.00
#
_symmetry.space_group_name_H-M   'P 1'
#
loop_
_entity.id
_entity.type
_entity.pdbx_description
1 polymer ?
#
loop_
_entity_poly.entity_id
_entity_poly.type
_entity_poly.pdbx_seq_one_letter_code
_entity_poly.pdbx_strand_id
1 'polypeptide(L)'
;MEQMVREEFECPSSIIKYLPGRYYACQLLAAKSWKPSELTPGHGKFTTSRRIDGCLAPVQIHVPKGSILDPSDNAAVVGGNVQTSQRVVDVVLKAFRACAASQGCMNNITFGSGSWGCYETVAGGSGAGPGWHGCSGVHTHMTNTRITDVEILERRYPVHVRKFMLRPGTGGTGRFRGGDGVLREILFRAPVTLSVLTERRVLQPYGLNGGGPGARGLNLLIRADGRTINLGPKTAVPISPGDVFQLHTPGGGGYGCEQDDQDFQHPGNARTNASLGTFVERGSVFEYRQGQESV
;
A
#
# COMPACT_ATOMS: atom_id res chain seq x y z
N MET A 1 -34.31 0.74 10.91
CA MET A 1 -33.61 -0.30 10.14
C MET A 1 -32.19 0.20 9.89
N GLU A 2 -31.42 0.33 10.97
CA GLU A 2 -30.01 0.74 10.97
C GLU A 2 -29.21 -0.48 11.44
N GLN A 3 -28.41 -1.07 10.56
CA GLN A 3 -27.48 -2.12 10.95
C GLN A 3 -26.13 -1.47 11.24
N MET A 4 -25.87 -1.34 12.54
CA MET A 4 -24.62 -0.89 13.13
C MET A 4 -23.57 -2.00 12.92
N VAL A 5 -22.59 -1.78 12.05
CA VAL A 5 -21.47 -2.69 11.86
C VAL A 5 -20.48 -2.48 13.01
N ARG A 6 -20.48 -3.41 13.98
CA ARG A 6 -19.45 -3.56 15.01
C ARG A 6 -18.46 -4.62 14.51
N GLU A 7 -17.19 -4.27 14.39
CA GLU A 7 -16.11 -5.23 14.16
C GLU A 7 -15.11 -5.15 15.32
N GLU A 8 -14.99 -6.24 16.08
CA GLU A 8 -14.00 -6.45 17.12
C GLU A 8 -12.81 -7.22 16.53
N PHE A 9 -11.59 -6.80 16.86
CA PHE A 9 -10.34 -7.43 16.39
C PHE A 9 -9.54 -7.96 17.59
N GLU A 10 -9.35 -9.27 17.67
CA GLU A 10 -8.37 -9.93 18.55
C GLU A 10 -7.37 -10.75 17.71
N CYS A 11 -6.07 -10.60 17.96
CA CYS A 11 -5.04 -11.56 17.52
C CYS A 11 -3.70 -11.36 18.27
N PRO A 12 -2.94 -12.44 18.56
CA PRO A 12 -1.87 -12.46 19.55
C PRO A 12 -0.49 -12.03 19.01
N SER A 13 0.37 -11.64 19.95
CA SER A 13 1.64 -10.97 19.79
C SER A 13 2.84 -11.91 19.60
N SER A 14 3.81 -11.54 18.74
CA SER A 14 5.25 -11.66 19.05
C SER A 14 6.19 -11.00 18.01
N ILE A 15 7.10 -10.19 18.56
CA ILE A 15 8.49 -9.89 18.15
C ILE A 15 8.72 -8.92 16.96
N ILE A 16 9.22 -7.70 17.29
CA ILE A 16 10.60 -7.18 17.09
C ILE A 16 10.71 -5.90 17.95
N LYS A 17 11.69 -5.80 18.86
CA LYS A 17 11.94 -4.64 19.75
C LYS A 17 12.99 -3.67 19.17
N TYR A 18 12.89 -2.40 19.61
CA TYR A 18 13.83 -1.25 19.54
C TYR A 18 13.60 -0.16 18.48
N LEU A 19 13.02 0.97 18.92
CA LEU A 19 13.59 2.33 19.00
C LEU A 19 12.49 3.29 19.53
N PRO A 20 12.77 4.19 20.50
CA PRO A 20 11.76 5.09 21.07
C PRO A 20 11.60 6.34 20.20
N GLY A 21 10.40 6.61 19.70
CA GLY A 21 10.15 7.82 18.92
C GLY A 21 8.81 7.80 18.19
N ARG A 22 7.95 8.75 18.55
CA ARG A 22 6.54 8.89 18.14
C ARG A 22 6.41 9.11 16.63
N TYR A 23 5.80 8.15 15.92
CA TYR A 23 5.20 8.37 14.61
C TYR A 23 3.91 7.54 14.52
N TYR A 24 2.80 8.16 14.91
CA TYR A 24 1.47 7.54 14.96
C TYR A 24 0.78 7.64 13.59
N ALA A 25 0.41 6.48 13.03
CA ALA A 25 -0.59 6.27 11.98
C ALA A 25 -0.72 7.39 10.92
N CYS A 26 0.35 7.65 10.17
CA CYS A 26 0.48 8.87 9.38
C CYS A 26 -0.20 8.86 8.01
N GLN A 27 -1.54 8.89 7.94
CA GLN A 27 -2.25 9.75 6.96
C GLN A 27 -3.75 9.92 7.26
N LEU A 28 -4.45 8.89 7.76
CA LEU A 28 -5.81 9.08 8.30
C LEU A 28 -5.80 9.83 9.64
N LEU A 29 -4.74 9.66 10.44
CA LEU A 29 -4.54 10.38 11.70
C LEU A 29 -3.54 11.56 11.56
N ALA A 30 -2.75 11.64 10.50
CA ALA A 30 -1.83 12.79 10.27
C ALA A 30 -2.58 14.11 9.99
N ALA A 31 -3.84 14.05 9.56
CA ALA A 31 -4.71 15.22 9.48
C ALA A 31 -4.99 15.82 10.87
N LYS A 32 -4.81 15.03 11.95
CA LYS A 32 -5.01 15.44 13.33
C LYS A 32 -3.67 15.75 14.02
N SER A 33 -3.09 16.91 13.72
CA SER A 33 -1.87 17.39 14.38
C SER A 33 -2.14 17.76 15.84
N TRP A 34 -1.48 17.10 16.79
CA TRP A 34 -1.56 17.39 18.22
C TRP A 34 -0.77 18.67 18.56
N LYS A 35 -1.44 19.71 19.08
CA LYS A 35 -0.78 20.80 19.81
C LYS A 35 -0.98 20.58 21.32
N PRO A 36 0.08 20.65 22.15
CA PRO A 36 -0.09 20.67 23.59
C PRO A 36 -0.50 22.08 24.02
N SER A 37 -1.75 22.24 24.46
CA SER A 37 -2.15 23.40 25.26
C SER A 37 -3.16 22.98 26.33
N GLU A 38 -2.72 23.11 27.57
CA GLU A 38 -3.47 23.45 28.80
C GLU A 38 -4.65 22.57 29.25
N LEU A 39 -4.39 21.83 30.34
CA LEU A 39 -5.27 21.52 31.49
C LEU A 39 -6.78 21.45 31.26
N THR A 40 -7.32 20.23 31.17
CA THR A 40 -8.58 19.81 31.84
C THR A 40 -8.59 18.27 31.98
N PRO A 41 -8.87 17.71 33.17
CA PRO A 41 -9.02 16.27 33.34
C PRO A 41 -10.42 15.82 32.91
N GLY A 42 -10.47 14.89 31.95
CA GLY A 42 -11.70 14.21 31.53
C GLY A 42 -12.32 14.84 30.27
N HIS A 43 -12.25 14.11 29.16
CA HIS A 43 -12.73 14.44 27.80
C HIS A 43 -11.76 15.28 26.97
N GLY A 44 -10.69 14.66 26.48
CA GLY A 44 -9.85 15.25 25.44
C GLY A 44 -10.63 15.44 24.14
N LYS A 45 -11.00 16.68 23.83
CA LYS A 45 -11.48 17.07 22.50
C LYS A 45 -10.27 17.36 21.61
N PHE A 46 -10.20 16.67 20.47
CA PHE A 46 -9.18 16.89 19.45
C PHE A 46 -9.55 18.11 18.60
N THR A 47 -8.75 19.18 18.64
CA THR A 47 -8.90 20.36 17.77
C THR A 47 -7.77 20.42 16.76
N THR A 48 -8.09 20.29 15.47
CA THR A 48 -7.11 20.12 14.37
C THR A 48 -7.40 21.04 13.17
N SER A 49 -6.47 21.09 12.21
CA SER A 49 -6.31 22.15 11.20
C SER A 49 -7.39 22.16 10.10
N ARG A 50 -7.97 23.35 9.85
CA ARG A 50 -9.19 23.62 9.04
C ARG A 50 -9.23 23.17 7.56
N ARG A 51 -8.17 22.64 6.96
CA ARG A 51 -8.15 22.40 5.48
C ARG A 51 -8.61 21.00 5.02
N ILE A 52 -8.63 19.98 5.89
CA ILE A 52 -8.96 18.58 5.52
C ILE A 52 -10.08 17.99 6.40
N ASP A 53 -10.43 18.65 7.52
CA ASP A 53 -11.35 18.10 8.53
C ASP A 53 -12.81 18.00 8.07
N GLY A 54 -13.25 18.75 7.06
CA GLY A 54 -14.65 18.72 6.60
C GLY A 54 -15.10 17.33 6.13
N CYS A 55 -14.24 16.60 5.42
CA CYS A 55 -14.54 15.27 4.89
C CYS A 55 -14.53 14.19 5.99
N LEU A 56 -13.83 14.45 7.09
CA LEU A 56 -13.72 13.55 8.25
C LEU A 56 -14.71 13.92 9.37
N ALA A 57 -15.36 15.08 9.31
CA ALA A 57 -16.37 15.51 10.26
C ALA A 57 -17.50 14.48 10.50
N PRO A 58 -18.02 13.75 9.48
CA PRO A 58 -19.02 12.72 9.72
C PRO A 58 -18.44 11.37 10.18
N VAL A 59 -17.12 11.21 10.23
CA VAL A 59 -16.47 9.93 10.51
C VAL A 59 -16.11 9.83 12.00
N GLN A 60 -16.75 8.91 12.71
CA GLN A 60 -16.38 8.55 14.08
C GLN A 60 -15.32 7.44 14.05
N ILE A 61 -14.16 7.69 14.67
CA ILE A 61 -13.06 6.73 14.74
C ILE A 61 -12.99 6.18 16.16
N HIS A 62 -13.27 4.89 16.30
CA HIS A 62 -13.15 4.17 17.56
C HIS A 62 -11.92 3.27 17.51
N VAL A 63 -10.89 3.60 18.30
CA VAL A 63 -9.68 2.77 18.43
C VAL A 63 -9.62 2.20 19.84
N PRO A 64 -9.69 0.86 20.03
CA PRO A 64 -9.54 0.26 21.34
C PRO A 64 -8.14 0.51 21.91
N LYS A 65 -8.08 0.85 23.21
CA LYS A 65 -6.80 1.04 23.92
C LYS A 65 -6.00 -0.27 23.95
N GLY A 66 -4.69 -0.16 23.75
CA GLY A 66 -3.79 -1.32 23.76
C GLY A 66 -3.86 -2.16 22.48
N SER A 67 -4.64 -1.73 21.48
CA SER A 67 -4.67 -2.39 20.17
C SER A 67 -3.41 -2.07 19.35
N ILE A 68 -3.23 -2.75 18.21
CA ILE A 68 -2.14 -2.45 17.27
C ILE A 68 -2.18 -1.01 16.73
N LEU A 69 -3.34 -0.34 16.80
CA LEU A 69 -3.56 1.03 16.35
C LEU A 69 -3.45 2.07 17.49
N ASP A 70 -3.51 1.63 18.75
CA ASP A 70 -3.25 2.43 19.95
C ASP A 70 -2.36 1.65 20.93
N PRO A 71 -1.09 1.40 20.55
CA PRO A 71 -0.19 0.59 21.37
C PRO A 71 0.33 1.38 22.57
N SER A 72 0.84 0.67 23.58
CA SER A 72 1.45 1.32 24.75
C SER A 72 2.77 2.03 24.39
N ASP A 73 3.19 2.98 25.24
CA ASP A 73 4.42 3.76 25.03
C ASP A 73 5.70 2.91 24.96
N ASN A 74 5.66 1.68 25.52
CA ASN A 74 6.78 0.76 25.53
C ASN A 74 6.77 -0.22 24.33
N ALA A 75 5.74 -0.16 23.48
CA ALA A 75 5.61 -1.05 22.33
C ALA A 75 6.53 -0.62 21.18
N ALA A 76 7.02 -1.61 20.43
CA ALA A 76 7.79 -1.34 19.23
C ALA A 76 6.86 -1.05 18.05
N VAL A 77 7.01 0.13 17.45
CA VAL A 77 6.07 0.66 16.45
C VAL A 77 6.67 0.93 15.07
N VAL A 78 7.93 0.52 14.84
CA VAL A 78 8.67 0.82 13.60
C VAL A 78 7.93 0.36 12.32
N GLY A 79 7.17 -0.73 12.41
CA GLY A 79 6.38 -1.27 11.30
C GLY A 79 5.01 -0.61 11.09
N GLY A 80 4.58 0.29 11.98
CA GLY A 80 3.23 0.85 12.01
C GLY A 80 2.86 1.62 10.75
N ASN A 81 3.61 2.68 10.44
CA ASN A 81 3.34 3.53 9.27
C ASN A 81 3.46 2.78 7.94
N VAL A 82 4.30 1.73 7.90
CA VAL A 82 4.76 1.15 6.66
C VAL A 82 4.00 -0.12 6.29
N GLN A 83 3.69 -0.97 7.27
CA GLN A 83 2.91 -2.20 7.06
C GLN A 83 1.50 -2.07 7.61
N THR A 84 1.34 -1.67 8.88
CA THR A 84 0.01 -1.60 9.51
C THR A 84 -0.90 -0.62 8.78
N SER A 85 -0.42 0.56 8.41
CA SER A 85 -1.23 1.52 7.65
C SER A 85 -1.63 1.00 6.26
N GLN A 86 -0.76 0.24 5.57
CA GLN A 86 -1.15 -0.42 4.32
C GLN A 86 -2.27 -1.45 4.53
N ARG A 87 -2.26 -2.18 5.66
CA ARG A 87 -3.35 -3.10 6.02
C ARG A 87 -4.66 -2.39 6.30
N VAL A 88 -4.61 -1.26 7.02
CA VAL A 88 -5.80 -0.46 7.31
C VAL A 88 -6.44 0.02 6.00
N VAL A 89 -5.64 0.53 5.06
CA VAL A 89 -6.14 0.94 3.74
C VAL A 89 -6.77 -0.23 2.99
N ASP A 90 -6.10 -1.39 2.96
CA ASP A 90 -6.66 -2.58 2.30
C ASP A 90 -8.00 -3.02 2.90
N VAL A 91 -8.18 -2.93 4.23
CA VAL A 91 -9.44 -3.28 4.90
C VAL A 91 -10.52 -2.28 4.54
N VAL A 92 -10.24 -0.98 4.62
CA VAL A 92 -11.20 0.08 4.28
C VAL A 92 -11.66 -0.05 2.83
N LEU A 93 -10.72 -0.15 1.88
CA LEU A 93 -11.06 -0.26 0.45
C LEU A 93 -11.84 -1.54 0.15
N LYS A 94 -11.53 -2.64 0.85
CA LYS A 94 -12.29 -3.90 0.73
C LYS A 94 -13.71 -3.77 1.26
N ALA A 95 -13.89 -3.15 2.43
CA ALA A 95 -15.19 -2.96 3.05
C ALA A 95 -16.14 -2.16 2.15
N PHE A 96 -15.62 -1.12 1.48
CA PHE A 96 -16.38 -0.35 0.49
C PHE A 96 -16.44 -0.98 -0.90
N ARG A 97 -15.77 -2.13 -1.12
CA ARG A 97 -15.62 -2.78 -2.43
C ARG A 97 -15.14 -1.80 -3.51
N ALA A 98 -14.26 -0.87 -3.14
CA ALA A 98 -13.84 0.24 -4.00
C ALA A 98 -12.88 -0.23 -5.11
N CYS A 99 -11.91 -1.09 -4.76
CA CYS A 99 -10.95 -1.68 -5.70
C CYS A 99 -10.32 -2.96 -5.13
N ALA A 100 -9.65 -3.72 -5.99
CA ALA A 100 -8.83 -4.85 -5.58
C ALA A 100 -7.58 -4.39 -4.80
N ALA A 101 -6.96 -5.30 -4.06
CA ALA A 101 -5.78 -4.95 -3.27
C ALA A 101 -4.62 -4.55 -4.17
N SER A 102 -3.94 -3.46 -3.84
CA SER A 102 -2.58 -3.24 -4.33
C SER A 102 -1.60 -4.22 -3.67
N GLN A 103 -0.31 -4.09 -3.98
CA GLN A 103 0.76 -4.84 -3.32
C GLN A 103 0.68 -4.77 -1.78
N GLY A 104 0.05 -3.71 -1.24
CA GLY A 104 -0.27 -3.54 0.18
C GLY A 104 0.95 -3.61 1.10
N CYS A 105 2.13 -3.37 0.57
CA CYS A 105 3.37 -3.46 1.31
C CYS A 105 4.23 -2.29 0.87
N MET A 106 4.68 -1.49 1.83
CA MET A 106 5.82 -0.62 1.59
C MET A 106 7.06 -1.52 1.66
N ASN A 107 7.59 -1.96 0.51
CA ASN A 107 8.72 -2.90 0.51
C ASN A 107 9.98 -2.17 1.00
N ASN A 108 10.21 -2.24 2.31
CA ASN A 108 11.33 -1.56 2.94
C ASN A 108 12.56 -2.46 2.90
N ILE A 109 13.60 -1.94 2.26
CA ILE A 109 14.93 -2.51 2.31
C ILE A 109 15.81 -1.50 3.03
N THR A 110 16.42 -1.91 4.13
CA THR A 110 17.49 -1.13 4.77
C THR A 110 18.76 -1.96 4.82
N PHE A 111 19.89 -1.33 4.55
CA PHE A 111 21.18 -1.98 4.74
C PHE A 111 22.21 -0.97 5.18
N GLY A 112 23.17 -1.42 5.98
CA GLY A 112 24.15 -0.50 6.56
C GLY A 112 25.19 -1.17 7.42
N SER A 113 26.03 -0.33 7.98
CA SER A 113 27.02 -0.69 9.00
C SER A 113 26.76 0.12 10.28
N GLY A 114 27.65 0.03 11.26
CA GLY A 114 27.56 0.86 12.46
C GLY A 114 27.68 2.37 12.19
N SER A 115 28.22 2.79 11.04
CA SER A 115 28.49 4.20 10.74
C SER A 115 27.59 4.82 9.67
N TRP A 116 26.84 4.02 8.92
CA TRP A 116 25.98 4.50 7.83
C TRP A 116 24.84 3.53 7.54
N GLY A 117 23.75 4.05 6.99
CA GLY A 117 22.61 3.26 6.54
C GLY A 117 22.03 3.79 5.23
N CYS A 118 21.50 2.88 4.44
CA CYS A 118 20.64 3.14 3.29
C CYS A 118 19.23 2.64 3.64
N TYR A 119 18.21 3.39 3.22
CA TYR A 119 16.82 2.99 3.31
C TYR A 119 16.13 3.27 1.99
N GLU A 120 15.71 2.19 1.32
CA GLU A 120 14.87 2.24 0.13
C GLU A 120 13.46 1.72 0.39
N THR A 121 12.52 2.26 -0.36
CA THR A 121 11.15 1.75 -0.46
C THR A 121 10.92 1.35 -1.91
N VAL A 122 10.60 0.09 -2.16
CA VAL A 122 10.51 -0.44 -3.53
C VAL A 122 9.05 -0.59 -3.95
N ALA A 123 8.77 -0.13 -5.17
CA ALA A 123 7.45 -0.13 -5.79
C ALA A 123 6.92 -1.55 -6.12
N GLY A 124 5.65 -1.65 -6.51
CA GLY A 124 5.03 -2.93 -6.87
C GLY A 124 3.72 -2.72 -7.63
N GLY A 125 2.87 -3.73 -7.65
CA GLY A 125 1.63 -3.67 -8.43
C GLY A 125 0.51 -2.91 -7.72
N SER A 126 -0.21 -2.06 -8.43
CA SER A 126 -1.46 -1.45 -7.97
C SER A 126 -2.66 -2.36 -8.25
N GLY A 127 -3.68 -2.30 -7.40
CA GLY A 127 -4.93 -3.03 -7.59
C GLY A 127 -5.78 -2.44 -8.72
N ALA A 128 -6.51 -3.30 -9.43
CA ALA A 128 -7.50 -2.88 -10.42
C ALA A 128 -8.83 -2.44 -9.76
N GLY A 129 -9.65 -1.69 -10.48
CA GLY A 129 -10.96 -1.25 -9.99
C GLY A 129 -12.03 -1.17 -11.08
N PRO A 130 -13.23 -0.66 -10.75
CA PRO A 130 -14.36 -0.58 -11.68
C PRO A 130 -14.07 0.38 -12.83
N GLY A 131 -13.51 -0.13 -13.92
CA GLY A 131 -13.22 0.64 -15.13
C GLY A 131 -11.73 0.84 -15.42
N TRP A 132 -10.81 0.32 -14.60
CA TRP A 132 -9.37 0.55 -14.81
C TRP A 132 -8.48 -0.63 -14.39
N HIS A 133 -7.43 -0.83 -15.17
CA HIS A 133 -6.32 -1.72 -14.84
C HIS A 133 -5.44 -1.15 -13.73
N GLY A 134 -4.79 -2.03 -12.97
CA GLY A 134 -3.76 -1.64 -12.02
C GLY A 134 -2.48 -1.19 -12.74
N CYS A 135 -1.84 -0.14 -12.23
CA CYS A 135 -0.53 0.30 -12.72
C CYS A 135 0.60 -0.57 -12.16
N SER A 136 1.57 -0.91 -13.01
CA SER A 136 2.71 -1.76 -12.65
C SER A 136 3.88 -0.94 -12.10
N GLY A 137 4.59 -1.47 -11.10
CA GLY A 137 5.81 -0.87 -10.58
C GLY A 137 5.66 0.52 -9.97
N VAL A 138 4.53 0.80 -9.32
CA VAL A 138 4.25 2.08 -8.65
C VAL A 138 4.18 1.93 -7.13
N HIS A 139 4.45 3.03 -6.43
CA HIS A 139 4.17 3.13 -5.01
C HIS A 139 2.66 3.40 -4.82
N THR A 140 2.06 2.71 -3.85
CA THR A 140 0.60 2.72 -3.65
C THR A 140 0.25 3.12 -2.23
N HIS A 141 -0.87 3.83 -2.09
CA HIS A 141 -1.46 4.22 -0.81
C HIS A 141 -0.48 5.01 0.08
N MET A 142 -0.06 4.41 1.19
CA MET A 142 0.73 5.04 2.26
C MET A 142 2.21 5.29 1.89
N THR A 143 2.60 4.99 0.65
CA THR A 143 3.98 5.15 0.19
C THR A 143 4.08 6.33 -0.76
N ASN A 144 4.74 7.40 -0.30
CA ASN A 144 4.93 8.65 -1.04
C ASN A 144 6.42 8.98 -1.18
N THR A 145 7.16 8.07 -1.79
CA THR A 145 8.59 8.17 -2.00
C THR A 145 8.87 8.07 -3.49
N ARG A 146 9.90 8.78 -3.96
CA ARG A 146 10.41 8.58 -5.32
C ARG A 146 11.37 7.39 -5.33
N ILE A 147 11.44 6.76 -6.49
CA ILE A 147 12.45 5.77 -6.80
C ILE A 147 13.85 6.36 -6.59
N THR A 148 14.76 5.60 -6.00
CA THR A 148 16.15 6.03 -5.84
C THR A 148 16.92 5.75 -7.13
N ASP A 149 17.55 6.78 -7.67
CA ASP A 149 18.40 6.67 -8.86
C ASP A 149 19.54 5.68 -8.61
N VAL A 150 19.70 4.72 -9.52
CA VAL A 150 20.69 3.65 -9.38
C VAL A 150 22.11 4.23 -9.31
N GLU A 151 22.44 5.22 -10.15
CA GLU A 151 23.75 5.86 -10.15
C GLU A 151 24.09 6.50 -8.80
N ILE A 152 23.10 7.13 -8.16
CA ILE A 152 23.29 7.76 -6.84
C ILE A 152 23.45 6.70 -5.76
N LEU A 153 22.68 5.60 -5.84
CA LEU A 153 22.80 4.48 -4.90
C LEU A 153 24.20 3.86 -4.97
N GLU A 154 24.68 3.51 -6.17
CA GLU A 154 25.98 2.87 -6.37
C GLU A 154 27.16 3.78 -6.09
N ARG A 155 27.00 5.10 -6.29
CA ARG A 155 28.03 6.08 -5.92
C ARG A 155 28.18 6.25 -4.42
N ARG A 156 27.08 6.16 -3.67
CA ARG A 156 27.05 6.43 -2.22
C ARG A 156 27.32 5.19 -1.37
N TYR A 157 26.95 4.01 -1.87
CA TYR A 157 26.97 2.78 -1.10
C TYR A 157 27.76 1.69 -1.82
N PRO A 158 28.40 0.75 -1.09
CA PRO A 158 29.18 -0.33 -1.68
C PRO A 158 28.26 -1.44 -2.22
N VAL A 159 27.42 -1.09 -3.18
CA VAL A 159 26.45 -1.98 -3.82
C VAL A 159 26.43 -1.76 -5.32
N HIS A 160 25.89 -2.71 -6.06
CA HIS A 160 25.64 -2.61 -7.50
C HIS A 160 24.28 -3.21 -7.83
N VAL A 161 23.42 -2.46 -8.52
CA VAL A 161 22.08 -2.90 -8.91
C VAL A 161 22.17 -3.67 -10.21
N ARG A 162 22.14 -5.00 -10.12
CA ARG A 162 22.26 -5.89 -11.29
C ARG A 162 21.01 -5.91 -12.14
N LYS A 163 19.83 -5.78 -11.52
CA LYS A 163 18.54 -5.80 -12.21
C LYS A 163 17.58 -4.86 -11.54
N PHE A 164 16.83 -4.13 -12.35
CA PHE A 164 15.65 -3.43 -11.90
C PHE A 164 14.62 -3.38 -13.02
N MET A 165 13.55 -4.16 -12.89
CA MET A 165 12.55 -4.33 -13.94
C MET A 165 11.17 -4.63 -13.36
N LEU A 166 10.12 -4.46 -14.17
CA LEU A 166 8.81 -5.03 -13.85
C LEU A 166 8.91 -6.56 -13.76
N ARG A 167 8.02 -7.19 -12.98
CA ARG A 167 7.90 -8.65 -12.86
C ARG A 167 6.64 -9.11 -13.60
N PRO A 168 6.74 -9.49 -14.89
CA PRO A 168 5.57 -9.72 -15.73
C PRO A 168 4.68 -10.84 -15.21
N GLY A 169 3.36 -10.69 -15.36
CA GLY A 169 2.40 -11.74 -15.03
C GLY A 169 2.18 -11.95 -13.53
N THR A 170 2.48 -10.94 -12.73
CA THR A 170 2.27 -10.96 -11.27
C THR A 170 1.01 -10.23 -10.84
N GLY A 171 0.45 -9.38 -11.71
CA GLY A 171 -0.88 -8.83 -11.55
C GLY A 171 -1.96 -9.90 -11.64
N GLY A 172 -2.97 -9.79 -10.79
CA GLY A 172 -4.13 -10.68 -10.78
C GLY A 172 -4.98 -10.54 -12.04
N THR A 173 -5.58 -11.66 -12.45
CA THR A 173 -6.48 -11.75 -13.61
C THR A 173 -7.86 -11.16 -13.33
N GLY A 174 -8.66 -10.98 -14.38
CA GLY A 174 -9.98 -10.36 -14.31
C GLY A 174 -10.21 -9.41 -15.47
N ARG A 175 -11.44 -8.93 -15.63
CA ARG A 175 -11.80 -7.94 -16.66
C ARG A 175 -10.83 -6.77 -16.66
N PHE A 176 -10.51 -6.27 -15.47
CA PHE A 176 -9.39 -5.36 -15.27
C PHE A 176 -8.26 -6.06 -14.51
N ARG A 177 -7.16 -6.28 -15.21
CA ARG A 177 -5.92 -6.84 -14.66
C ARG A 177 -5.30 -5.95 -13.59
N GLY A 178 -4.79 -6.56 -12.53
CA GLY A 178 -3.93 -5.89 -11.55
C GLY A 178 -2.56 -5.55 -12.15
N GLY A 179 -1.86 -4.59 -11.53
CA GLY A 179 -0.52 -4.19 -11.95
C GLY A 179 0.55 -5.21 -11.55
N ASP A 180 1.62 -5.28 -12.34
CA ASP A 180 2.76 -6.13 -12.04
C ASP A 180 3.67 -5.50 -10.98
N GLY A 181 4.27 -6.37 -10.16
CA GLY A 181 5.33 -6.00 -9.22
C GLY A 181 6.64 -5.67 -9.92
N VAL A 182 7.72 -5.56 -9.15
CA VAL A 182 9.08 -5.35 -9.66
C VAL A 182 10.02 -6.44 -9.17
N LEU A 183 11.12 -6.62 -9.90
CA LEU A 183 12.30 -7.37 -9.50
C LEU A 183 13.46 -6.38 -9.34
N ARG A 184 14.05 -6.32 -8.14
CA ARG A 184 15.24 -5.53 -7.84
C ARG A 184 16.33 -6.46 -7.31
N GLU A 185 17.50 -6.44 -7.92
CA GLU A 185 18.64 -7.29 -7.57
C GLU A 185 19.85 -6.42 -7.20
N ILE A 186 20.35 -6.57 -5.97
CA ILE A 186 21.44 -5.77 -5.42
C ILE A 186 22.60 -6.69 -5.03
N LEU A 187 23.74 -6.52 -5.67
CA LEU A 187 25.02 -7.13 -5.30
C LEU A 187 25.70 -6.26 -4.24
N PHE A 188 26.15 -6.88 -3.14
CA PHE A 188 26.88 -6.18 -2.09
C PHE A 188 28.39 -6.33 -2.28
N ARG A 189 29.12 -5.25 -2.05
CA ARG A 189 30.59 -5.18 -2.20
C ARG A 189 31.33 -4.95 -0.88
N ALA A 190 30.61 -4.81 0.23
CA ALA A 190 31.16 -4.66 1.56
C ALA A 190 30.32 -5.46 2.58
N PRO A 191 30.88 -5.84 3.74
CA PRO A 191 30.11 -6.44 4.81
C PRO A 191 29.08 -5.43 5.35
N VAL A 192 27.80 -5.83 5.35
CA VAL A 192 26.70 -4.99 5.86
C VAL A 192 25.66 -5.85 6.58
N THR A 193 24.81 -5.21 7.37
CA THR A 193 23.56 -5.83 7.83
C THR A 193 22.44 -5.41 6.90
N LEU A 194 21.76 -6.38 6.30
CA LEU A 194 20.52 -6.17 5.54
C LEU A 194 19.33 -6.42 6.46
N SER A 195 18.40 -5.48 6.52
CA SER A 195 17.11 -5.64 7.18
C SER A 195 16.00 -5.44 6.16
N VAL A 196 15.07 -6.38 6.14
CA VAL A 196 13.92 -6.39 5.23
C VAL A 196 12.64 -6.33 6.05
N LEU A 197 11.74 -5.43 5.65
CA LEU A 197 10.41 -5.32 6.20
C LEU A 197 9.42 -5.25 5.04
N THR A 198 8.92 -6.42 4.67
CA THR A 198 8.22 -6.66 3.39
C THR A 198 7.08 -7.67 3.59
N GLU A 199 5.83 -7.18 3.70
CA GLU A 199 4.64 -8.03 3.85
C GLU A 199 4.20 -8.73 2.56
N ARG A 200 3.15 -9.57 2.60
CA ARG A 200 2.58 -10.24 1.41
C ARG A 200 3.54 -11.26 0.75
N ARG A 201 4.36 -11.92 1.58
CA ARG A 201 5.19 -13.08 1.21
C ARG A 201 4.49 -14.40 1.53
N VAL A 202 3.57 -14.38 2.50
CA VAL A 202 2.71 -15.51 2.86
C VAL A 202 1.33 -15.37 2.20
N LEU A 203 0.69 -14.20 2.36
CA LEU A 203 -0.66 -13.90 1.86
C LEU A 203 -0.61 -13.12 0.54
N GLN A 204 -1.48 -13.49 -0.40
CA GLN A 204 -1.63 -12.80 -1.68
C GLN A 204 -2.43 -11.50 -1.54
N PRO A 205 -2.12 -10.47 -2.36
CA PRO A 205 -3.05 -9.37 -2.63
C PRO A 205 -4.36 -9.92 -3.21
N TYR A 206 -5.49 -9.58 -2.59
CA TYR A 206 -6.80 -10.10 -3.01
C TYR A 206 -7.30 -9.41 -4.29
N GLY A 207 -7.97 -10.16 -5.16
CA GLY A 207 -8.80 -9.59 -6.22
C GLY A 207 -10.20 -9.20 -5.70
N LEU A 208 -11.00 -8.53 -6.53
CA LEU A 208 -12.34 -8.08 -6.16
C LEU A 208 -13.37 -8.35 -7.25
N ASN A 209 -14.63 -8.60 -6.87
CA ASN A 209 -15.76 -8.81 -7.78
C ASN A 209 -15.49 -9.85 -8.88
N GLY A 210 -14.88 -10.99 -8.52
CA GLY A 210 -14.54 -12.06 -9.46
C GLY A 210 -13.12 -11.99 -10.04
N GLY A 211 -12.39 -10.89 -9.80
CA GLY A 211 -10.98 -10.78 -10.16
C GLY A 211 -10.08 -11.69 -9.31
N GLY A 212 -9.01 -12.18 -9.94
CA GLY A 212 -8.01 -13.06 -9.33
C GLY A 212 -7.00 -12.33 -8.43
N PRO A 213 -6.33 -13.05 -7.52
CA PRO A 213 -5.33 -12.48 -6.63
C PRO A 213 -4.03 -12.14 -7.38
N GLY A 214 -3.30 -11.14 -6.86
CA GLY A 214 -1.95 -10.85 -7.29
C GLY A 214 -0.94 -11.89 -6.78
N ALA A 215 0.21 -11.99 -7.43
CA ALA A 215 1.30 -12.85 -6.99
C ALA A 215 1.93 -12.32 -5.69
N ARG A 216 2.39 -13.24 -4.84
CA ARG A 216 3.14 -12.92 -3.62
C ARG A 216 4.49 -12.31 -3.96
N GLY A 217 5.02 -11.55 -3.01
CA GLY A 217 6.43 -11.17 -3.03
C GLY A 217 7.33 -12.33 -2.60
N LEU A 218 8.63 -12.22 -2.89
CA LEU A 218 9.66 -13.18 -2.54
C LEU A 218 10.96 -12.43 -2.25
N ASN A 219 11.70 -12.88 -1.25
CA ASN A 219 12.98 -12.30 -0.87
C ASN A 219 14.04 -13.41 -0.96
N LEU A 220 14.99 -13.29 -1.89
CA LEU A 220 16.05 -14.28 -2.05
C LEU A 220 17.39 -13.65 -1.71
N LEU A 221 18.17 -14.33 -0.89
CA LEU A 221 19.58 -14.04 -0.65
C LEU A 221 20.41 -15.13 -1.31
N ILE A 222 21.11 -14.75 -2.37
CA ILE A 222 22.04 -15.60 -3.09
C ILE A 222 23.43 -15.33 -2.51
N ARG A 223 24.00 -16.32 -1.84
CA ARG A 223 25.35 -16.24 -1.27
C ARG A 223 26.40 -16.34 -2.37
N ALA A 224 27.58 -15.78 -2.14
CA ALA A 224 28.71 -15.86 -3.06
C ALA A 224 29.13 -17.31 -3.41
N ASP A 225 28.83 -18.27 -2.53
CA ASP A 225 29.06 -19.70 -2.76
C ASP A 225 27.96 -20.41 -3.58
N GLY A 226 26.95 -19.66 -4.05
CA GLY A 226 25.85 -20.15 -4.87
C GLY A 226 24.61 -20.60 -4.09
N ARG A 227 24.66 -20.67 -2.75
CA ARG A 227 23.47 -21.03 -1.96
C ARG A 227 22.40 -19.95 -2.06
N THR A 228 21.15 -20.36 -2.31
CA THR A 228 20.00 -19.44 -2.32
C THR A 228 19.14 -19.65 -1.08
N ILE A 229 18.90 -18.58 -0.33
CA ILE A 229 18.15 -18.58 0.93
C ILE A 229 16.89 -17.74 0.73
N ASN A 230 15.72 -18.33 0.97
CA ASN A 230 14.46 -17.58 1.01
C ASN A 230 14.32 -16.87 2.37
N LEU A 231 14.39 -15.54 2.36
CA LEU A 231 14.26 -14.73 3.55
C LEU A 231 12.79 -14.48 3.89
N GLY A 232 12.48 -14.50 5.19
CA GLY A 232 11.15 -14.14 5.68
C GLY A 232 10.76 -12.69 5.35
N PRO A 233 9.48 -12.33 5.56
CA PRO A 233 8.98 -10.98 5.33
C PRO A 233 9.63 -9.94 6.25
N LYS A 234 10.06 -10.35 7.44
CA LYS A 234 10.72 -9.51 8.45
C LYS A 234 11.96 -10.22 8.94
N THR A 235 13.14 -9.73 8.58
CA THR A 235 14.38 -10.32 9.06
C THR A 235 15.54 -9.33 8.94
N ALA A 236 16.56 -9.52 9.76
CA ALA A 236 17.84 -8.85 9.65
C ALA A 236 18.93 -9.91 9.57
N VAL A 237 19.79 -9.82 8.55
CA VAL A 237 20.82 -10.82 8.27
C VAL A 237 22.15 -10.15 7.92
N PRO A 238 23.29 -10.74 8.32
CA PRO A 238 24.59 -10.31 7.86
C PRO A 238 24.79 -10.70 6.39
N ILE A 239 25.35 -9.76 5.64
CA ILE A 239 25.67 -9.87 4.21
C ILE A 239 27.16 -9.75 4.04
N SER A 240 27.74 -10.65 3.23
CA SER A 240 29.14 -10.64 2.87
C SER A 240 29.33 -10.03 1.47
N PRO A 241 30.51 -9.46 1.16
CA PRO A 241 30.84 -9.07 -0.21
C PRO A 241 30.66 -10.24 -1.18
N GLY A 242 30.04 -9.98 -2.34
CA GLY A 242 29.71 -10.99 -3.34
C GLY A 242 28.30 -11.56 -3.21
N ASP A 243 27.64 -11.40 -2.05
CA ASP A 243 26.25 -11.81 -1.87
C ASP A 243 25.30 -10.89 -2.66
N VAL A 244 24.18 -11.46 -3.11
CA VAL A 244 23.16 -10.77 -3.90
C VAL A 244 21.80 -10.91 -3.22
N PHE A 245 21.14 -9.77 -2.99
CA PHE A 245 19.75 -9.74 -2.56
C PHE A 245 18.81 -9.49 -3.73
N GLN A 246 17.87 -10.40 -3.96
CA GLN A 246 16.79 -10.27 -4.94
C GLN A 246 15.47 -10.03 -4.21
N LEU A 247 14.88 -8.85 -4.46
CA LEU A 247 13.55 -8.50 -4.02
C LEU A 247 12.55 -8.66 -5.17
N HIS A 248 11.57 -9.52 -4.97
CA HIS A 248 10.39 -9.64 -5.83
C HIS A 248 9.20 -9.01 -5.08
N THR A 249 8.67 -7.89 -5.54
CA THR A 249 7.57 -7.18 -4.85
C THR A 249 6.19 -7.68 -5.26
N PRO A 250 5.15 -7.67 -4.43
CA PRO A 250 3.86 -8.24 -4.81
C PRO A 250 3.24 -7.54 -6.04
N GLY A 251 2.42 -8.27 -6.81
CA GLY A 251 1.54 -7.66 -7.81
C GLY A 251 0.31 -7.03 -7.16
N GLY A 252 -0.58 -6.44 -7.96
CA GLY A 252 -1.93 -6.04 -7.53
C GLY A 252 -2.97 -7.12 -7.86
N GLY A 253 -4.10 -7.13 -7.15
CA GLY A 253 -5.25 -7.97 -7.48
C GLY A 253 -6.01 -7.42 -8.70
N GLY A 254 -6.65 -8.33 -9.44
CA GLY A 254 -7.54 -7.98 -10.54
C GLY A 254 -8.98 -7.71 -10.10
N TYR A 255 -9.79 -7.19 -11.02
CA TYR A 255 -11.17 -6.81 -10.79
C TYR A 255 -12.09 -7.33 -11.90
N GLY A 256 -13.26 -7.87 -11.52
CA GLY A 256 -14.27 -8.36 -12.47
C GLY A 256 -13.95 -9.74 -13.05
N CYS A 257 -14.97 -10.46 -13.51
CA CYS A 257 -14.81 -11.73 -14.23
C CYS A 257 -14.43 -11.47 -15.69
N GLU A 258 -13.56 -12.30 -16.27
CA GLU A 258 -13.19 -12.20 -17.70
C GLU A 258 -14.37 -12.56 -18.65
N GLN A 259 -15.44 -13.17 -18.12
CA GLN A 259 -16.63 -13.57 -18.90
C GLN A 259 -17.63 -12.42 -19.14
N ASP A 260 -17.45 -11.25 -18.51
CA ASP A 260 -18.35 -10.10 -18.67
C ASP A 260 -18.25 -9.43 -20.06
N ASP A 261 -17.33 -9.89 -20.91
CA ASP A 261 -17.12 -9.37 -22.27
C ASP A 261 -18.12 -9.93 -23.32
N GLN A 262 -18.98 -10.89 -22.96
CA GLN A 262 -20.01 -11.40 -23.89
C GLN A 262 -21.28 -10.53 -23.95
N ASP A 263 -21.49 -9.59 -23.02
CA ASP A 263 -22.71 -8.76 -22.99
C ASP A 263 -22.56 -7.38 -23.67
N PHE A 264 -21.41 -7.11 -24.31
CA PHE A 264 -21.18 -5.88 -25.09
C PHE A 264 -20.81 -6.15 -26.56
N GLN A 265 -21.23 -7.28 -27.13
CA GLN A 265 -21.40 -7.34 -28.59
C GLN A 265 -22.65 -6.55 -28.97
N HIS A 266 -22.45 -5.36 -29.55
CA HIS A 266 -23.49 -4.56 -30.18
C HIS A 266 -24.49 -5.45 -30.97
N PRO A 267 -25.76 -5.56 -30.54
CA PRO A 267 -26.80 -5.97 -31.47
C PRO A 267 -26.98 -4.82 -32.46
N GLY A 268 -26.86 -5.15 -33.74
CA GLY A 268 -26.91 -4.19 -34.83
C GLY A 268 -28.14 -3.27 -34.78
N ASN A 269 -27.93 -2.06 -35.29
CA ASN A 269 -28.94 -1.11 -35.72
C ASN A 269 -30.21 -1.78 -36.26
N ALA A 270 -31.29 -1.75 -35.48
CA ALA A 270 -32.65 -1.70 -36.01
C ALA A 270 -33.69 -1.38 -34.91
N ARG A 271 -34.21 -0.14 -34.95
CA ARG A 271 -35.57 0.28 -34.52
C ARG A 271 -35.76 0.34 -32.98
N THR A 272 -36.32 1.38 -32.35
CA THR A 272 -37.25 2.44 -32.79
C THR A 272 -37.27 3.53 -31.71
N ASN A 273 -37.42 4.79 -32.12
CA ASN A 273 -37.70 5.93 -31.25
C ASN A 273 -38.91 5.68 -30.35
N ALA A 274 -38.72 5.72 -29.03
CA ALA A 274 -39.78 5.94 -28.05
C ALA A 274 -39.22 6.67 -26.81
N SER A 275 -39.44 8.00 -26.80
CA SER A 275 -39.49 8.91 -25.65
C SER A 275 -38.78 8.51 -24.35
N LEU A 276 -37.53 8.94 -24.19
CA LEU A 276 -36.92 9.16 -22.86
C LEU A 276 -37.10 10.63 -22.49
N GLY A 277 -37.84 10.87 -21.42
CA GLY A 277 -38.07 12.21 -20.87
C GLY A 277 -36.76 12.91 -20.53
N THR A 278 -36.69 14.19 -20.85
CA THR A 278 -35.54 15.06 -20.64
C THR A 278 -35.18 15.11 -19.15
N PHE A 279 -34.10 14.45 -18.75
CA PHE A 279 -33.53 14.58 -17.42
C PHE A 279 -32.94 15.98 -17.27
N VAL A 280 -33.50 16.79 -16.37
CA VAL A 280 -32.98 18.13 -16.05
C VAL A 280 -31.94 17.99 -14.95
N GLU A 281 -30.67 18.18 -15.28
CA GLU A 281 -29.58 18.18 -14.31
C GLU A 281 -29.75 19.32 -13.29
N ARG A 282 -29.54 19.04 -11.99
CA ARG A 282 -29.59 20.02 -10.89
C ARG A 282 -28.55 19.69 -9.82
N GLY A 283 -28.10 20.70 -9.08
CA GLY A 283 -27.24 20.56 -7.91
C GLY A 283 -25.89 21.26 -8.03
N SER A 284 -25.10 21.23 -6.95
CA SER A 284 -23.85 22.01 -6.82
C SER A 284 -22.79 21.70 -7.87
N VAL A 285 -22.78 20.47 -8.41
CA VAL A 285 -21.87 20.06 -9.50
C VAL A 285 -22.29 20.65 -10.85
N PHE A 286 -23.60 20.76 -11.10
CA PHE A 286 -24.15 21.37 -12.32
C PHE A 286 -23.89 22.88 -12.32
N GLU A 287 -24.14 23.55 -11.20
CA GLU A 287 -23.88 24.98 -11.03
C GLU A 287 -22.38 25.32 -11.19
N TYR A 288 -21.49 24.47 -10.65
CA TYR A 288 -20.04 24.63 -10.82
C TYR A 288 -19.61 24.52 -12.29
N ARG A 289 -20.17 23.57 -13.06
CA ARG A 289 -19.86 23.41 -14.49
C ARG A 289 -20.33 24.60 -15.32
N GLN A 290 -21.56 25.07 -15.10
CA GLN A 290 -22.05 26.27 -15.78
C GLN A 290 -21.17 27.50 -15.54
N GLY A 291 -20.64 27.66 -14.32
CA GLY A 291 -19.76 28.78 -13.98
C GLY A 291 -18.37 28.73 -14.64
N GLN A 292 -17.94 27.58 -15.19
CA GLN A 292 -16.67 27.45 -15.90
C GLN A 292 -16.78 27.68 -17.41
N GLU A 293 -17.98 27.61 -17.98
CA GLU A 293 -18.22 27.75 -19.41
C GLU A 293 -18.52 29.20 -19.85
N SER A 294 -18.59 30.14 -18.91
CA SER A 294 -18.70 31.57 -19.19
C SER A 294 -17.38 32.31 -18.91
N VAL A 295 -16.42 32.14 -19.82
CA VAL A 295 -15.32 33.10 -20.10
C VAL A 295 -15.14 33.18 -21.61
#